data_AF-A0A3N4VBD5-F1
#
_entry.id   AF-A0A3N4VBD5-F1
#
_cell.length_a   1.000
_cell.length_b   1.000
_cell.length_c   1.000
_cell.angle_alpha   90.00
_cell.angle_beta   90.00
_cell.angle_gamma   90.00
#
_symmetry.space_group_name_H-M   'P 1'
#
loop_
_entity.id
_entity.type
_entity.pdbx_description
1 polymer ?
#
loop_
_entity_poly.entity_id
_entity_poly.type
_entity_poly.pdbx_seq_one_letter_code
_entity_poly.pdbx_strand_id
1 'polypeptide(L)'
;MAPRQFTFENKGPAMIDDDNTPSGPDASYRVTADELRQFVERYERLEMEKKDIADQQKEVMAEAKGRGYDTKVLRKVIALRKKSTDEIAEEEAVLEMYKEALGMG
;
A
#
# COMPACT_ATOMS: atom_id res chain seq x y z
N MET A 1 -64.35 55.99 -22.77
CA MET A 1 -63.32 55.98 -21.71
C MET A 1 -63.28 54.58 -21.12
N ALA A 2 -62.20 53.83 -21.34
CA ALA A 2 -62.04 52.48 -20.79
C ALA A 2 -61.06 52.54 -19.60
N PRO A 3 -61.34 51.86 -18.47
CA PRO A 3 -60.40 51.77 -17.38
C PRO A 3 -59.30 50.75 -17.72
N ARG A 4 -58.04 51.17 -17.59
CA ARG A 4 -56.88 50.27 -17.65
C ARG A 4 -56.92 49.33 -16.45
N GLN A 5 -57.09 48.04 -16.69
CA GLN A 5 -56.87 47.02 -15.67
C GLN A 5 -55.37 46.80 -15.54
N PHE A 6 -54.84 47.13 -14.37
CA PHE A 6 -53.45 46.89 -13.97
C PHE A 6 -53.35 45.44 -13.50
N THR A 7 -52.64 44.59 -14.24
CA THR A 7 -52.35 43.23 -13.82
C THR A 7 -51.30 43.25 -12.71
N PHE A 8 -51.63 42.68 -11.55
CA PHE A 8 -50.65 42.38 -10.50
C PHE A 8 -50.05 41.00 -10.81
N GLU A 9 -48.85 40.99 -11.38
CA GLU A 9 -48.06 39.78 -11.54
C GLU A 9 -47.57 39.32 -10.15
N ASN A 10 -48.11 38.20 -9.66
CA ASN A 10 -47.64 37.56 -8.43
C ASN A 10 -46.29 36.86 -8.72
N LYS A 11 -45.18 37.59 -8.52
CA LYS A 11 -43.83 37.02 -8.63
C LYS A 11 -43.57 36.18 -7.38
N GLY A 12 -43.71 34.86 -7.52
CA GLY A 12 -43.35 33.89 -6.48
C GLY A 12 -41.90 34.06 -6.01
N PRO A 13 -41.56 33.54 -4.81
CA PRO A 13 -40.23 33.70 -4.24
C PRO A 13 -39.20 33.15 -5.22
N ALA A 14 -38.20 33.99 -5.54
CA ALA A 14 -37.04 33.54 -6.30
C ALA A 14 -36.35 32.43 -5.51
N MET A 15 -36.43 31.20 -6.01
CA MET A 15 -35.50 30.15 -5.64
C MET A 15 -34.12 30.69 -5.99
N ILE A 16 -33.32 30.99 -4.97
CA ILE A 16 -31.89 31.11 -5.16
C ILE A 16 -31.43 29.67 -5.34
N ASP A 17 -31.27 29.27 -6.60
CA ASP A 17 -30.60 28.05 -6.97
C ASP A 17 -29.12 28.19 -6.57
N ASP A 18 -28.82 27.98 -5.29
CA ASP A 18 -27.46 27.83 -4.77
C ASP A 18 -26.94 26.42 -5.09
N ASP A 19 -27.09 26.00 -6.35
CA ASP A 19 -26.49 24.78 -6.89
C ASP A 19 -25.12 25.10 -7.46
N ASN A 20 -24.18 25.49 -6.59
CA ASN A 20 -22.75 25.44 -6.90
C ASN A 20 -22.17 24.04 -6.60
N THR A 21 -22.98 22.99 -6.78
CA THR A 21 -22.48 21.62 -6.82
C THR A 21 -21.95 21.39 -8.24
N PRO A 22 -20.65 21.20 -8.46
CA PRO A 22 -20.14 20.94 -9.80
C PRO A 22 -20.63 19.55 -10.26
N SER A 23 -21.80 19.51 -10.89
CA SER A 23 -22.45 18.30 -11.40
C SER A 23 -21.97 18.02 -12.83
N GLY A 24 -20.65 17.88 -13.01
CA GLY A 24 -20.02 17.69 -14.32
C GLY A 24 -18.86 16.69 -14.31
N PRO A 25 -18.40 16.22 -15.48
CA PRO A 25 -17.29 15.27 -15.61
C PRO A 25 -16.02 15.73 -14.87
N ASP A 26 -15.84 17.04 -14.69
CA ASP A 26 -14.72 17.63 -13.94
C ASP A 26 -14.75 17.30 -12.44
N ALA A 27 -15.93 17.18 -11.82
CA ALA A 27 -16.04 16.77 -10.42
C ALA A 27 -15.76 15.28 -10.24
N SER A 28 -16.25 14.44 -11.16
CA SER A 28 -15.90 13.01 -11.18
C SER A 28 -14.39 12.82 -11.40
N TYR A 29 -13.78 13.58 -12.32
CA TYR A 29 -12.33 13.55 -12.55
C TYR A 29 -11.52 13.99 -11.31
N ARG A 30 -11.95 15.05 -10.62
CA ARG A 30 -11.35 15.48 -9.35
C ARG A 30 -11.40 14.41 -8.26
N VAL A 31 -12.56 13.76 -8.08
CA VAL A 31 -12.71 12.65 -7.13
C VAL A 31 -11.77 11.50 -7.46
N THR A 32 -11.63 11.14 -8.74
CA THR A 32 -10.69 10.08 -9.16
C THR A 32 -9.22 10.47 -8.98
N ALA A 33 -8.87 11.75 -9.15
CA ALA A 33 -7.52 12.25 -8.95
C ALA A 33 -7.13 12.28 -7.46
N ASP A 34 -8.07 12.64 -6.58
CA ASP A 34 -7.85 12.66 -5.13
C ASP A 34 -7.68 11.24 -4.56
N GLU A 35 -8.47 10.28 -5.05
CA GLU A 35 -8.31 8.86 -4.68
C GLU A 35 -6.95 8.30 -5.15
N LEU A 36 -6.55 8.60 -6.39
CA LEU A 36 -5.25 8.19 -6.92
C LEU A 36 -4.11 8.77 -6.07
N ARG A 37 -4.18 10.05 -5.69
CA ARG A 37 -3.19 10.70 -4.81
C ARG A 37 -3.09 9.98 -3.46
N GLN A 38 -4.22 9.60 -2.85
CA GLN A 38 -4.19 8.86 -1.58
C GLN A 38 -3.53 7.48 -1.70
N PHE A 39 -3.71 6.77 -2.82
CA PHE A 39 -2.97 5.52 -3.05
C PHE A 39 -1.46 5.76 -3.19
N VAL A 40 -1.05 6.77 -3.96
CA VAL A 40 0.36 7.12 -4.17
C VAL A 40 1.03 7.50 -2.86
N GLU A 41 0.44 8.42 -2.09
CA GLU A 41 1.00 8.87 -0.81
C GLU A 41 1.13 7.74 0.22
N ARG A 42 0.13 6.83 0.27
CA ARG A 42 0.21 5.64 1.14
C ARG A 42 1.35 4.72 0.71
N TYR A 43 1.52 4.50 -0.59
CA TYR A 43 2.58 3.64 -1.12
C TYR A 43 3.97 4.23 -0.88
N GLU A 44 4.16 5.52 -1.15
CA GLU A 44 5.43 6.21 -0.91
C GLU A 44 5.84 6.18 0.57
N ARG A 45 4.86 6.36 1.48
CA ARG A 45 5.11 6.18 2.92
C ARG A 45 5.57 4.76 3.25
N LEU A 46 4.92 3.74 2.70
CA LEU A 46 5.33 2.35 2.90
C LEU A 46 6.72 2.05 2.34
N GLU A 47 7.10 2.64 1.20
CA GLU A 47 8.46 2.50 0.66
C GLU A 47 9.52 3.19 1.54
N MET A 48 9.20 4.34 2.15
CA MET A 48 10.07 4.96 3.16
C MET A 48 10.21 4.08 4.40
N GLU A 49 9.09 3.59 4.97
CA GLU A 49 9.11 2.70 6.14
C GLU A 49 9.91 1.41 5.85
N LYS A 50 9.74 0.83 4.66
CA LYS A 50 10.49 -0.35 4.21
C LYS A 50 11.99 -0.06 4.14
N LYS A 51 12.39 1.13 3.67
CA LYS A 51 13.80 1.53 3.65
C LYS A 51 14.35 1.65 5.07
N ASP A 52 13.64 2.32 5.97
CA ASP A 52 14.07 2.49 7.36
C ASP A 52 14.22 1.13 8.06
N ILE A 53 13.26 0.22 7.86
CA ILE A 53 13.34 -1.16 8.37
C ILE A 53 14.55 -1.90 7.79
N ALA A 54 14.83 -1.74 6.50
CA ALA A 54 15.98 -2.38 5.85
C ALA A 54 17.30 -1.86 6.44
N ASP A 55 17.39 -0.57 6.75
CA ASP A 55 18.58 0.02 7.35
C ASP A 55 18.74 -0.42 8.81
N GLN A 56 17.67 -0.48 9.60
CA GLN A 56 17.67 -1.08 10.94
C GLN A 56 18.13 -2.55 10.91
N GLN A 57 17.67 -3.35 9.94
CA GLN A 57 18.14 -4.74 9.78
C GLN A 57 19.64 -4.83 9.49
N LYS A 58 20.20 -3.88 8.72
CA LYS A 58 21.66 -3.84 8.46
C LYS A 58 22.43 -3.50 9.73
N GLU A 59 21.94 -2.58 10.55
CA GLU A 59 22.56 -2.22 11.82
C GLU A 59 22.64 -3.41 12.78
N VAL A 60 21.55 -4.17 12.94
CA VAL A 60 21.54 -5.41 13.75
C VAL A 60 22.56 -6.42 13.25
N MET A 61 22.67 -6.60 11.92
CA MET A 61 23.66 -7.50 11.34
C MET A 61 25.09 -6.99 11.54
N ALA A 62 25.32 -5.69 11.46
CA ALA A 62 26.62 -5.07 11.72
C ALA A 62 27.02 -5.23 13.19
N GLU A 63 26.09 -5.05 14.12
CA GLU A 63 26.29 -5.29 15.54
C GLU A 63 26.65 -6.75 15.81
N ALA A 64 25.89 -7.71 15.26
CA ALA A 64 26.18 -9.13 15.39
C ALA A 64 27.60 -9.46 14.86
N LYS A 65 27.99 -8.87 13.72
CA LYS A 65 29.35 -9.01 13.19
C LYS A 65 30.41 -8.45 14.14
N GLY A 66 30.18 -7.27 14.73
CA GLY A 66 31.08 -6.66 15.72
C GLY A 66 31.25 -7.50 16.98
N ARG A 67 30.21 -8.28 17.34
CA ARG A 67 30.24 -9.25 18.45
C ARG A 67 30.86 -10.61 18.08
N GLY A 68 31.26 -10.81 16.82
CA GLY A 68 31.93 -12.04 16.35
C GLY A 68 31.01 -13.11 15.76
N TYR A 69 29.72 -12.83 15.54
CA TYR A 69 28.82 -13.78 14.89
C TYR A 69 29.01 -13.80 13.36
N ASP A 70 28.85 -14.99 12.75
CA ASP A 70 28.77 -15.11 11.30
C ASP A 70 27.37 -14.68 10.80
N THR A 71 27.31 -13.48 10.21
CA THR A 71 26.06 -12.93 9.66
C THR A 71 25.49 -13.70 8.48
N LYS A 72 26.27 -14.52 7.76
CA LYS A 72 25.74 -15.40 6.71
C LYS A 72 24.97 -16.55 7.33
N VAL A 73 25.51 -17.15 8.40
CA VAL A 73 24.83 -18.21 9.16
C VAL A 73 23.57 -17.67 9.82
N LEU A 74 23.61 -16.49 10.44
CA LEU A 74 22.41 -15.87 11.03
C LEU A 74 21.29 -15.64 10.01
N ARG A 75 21.61 -15.18 8.78
CA ARG A 75 20.61 -15.04 7.71
C ARG A 75 19.98 -16.38 7.32
N LYS A 76 20.77 -17.47 7.27
CA LYS A 76 20.24 -18.82 7.03
C LYS A 76 19.28 -19.24 8.14
N VAL A 77 19.65 -19.01 9.41
CA VAL A 77 18.77 -19.31 10.56
C VAL A 77 17.46 -18.53 10.49
N ILE A 78 17.51 -17.22 10.18
CA ILE A 78 16.30 -16.40 10.03
C ILE A 78 15.42 -16.91 8.88
N ALA A 79 16.02 -17.29 7.75
CA ALA A 79 15.28 -17.85 6.62
C ALA A 79 14.61 -19.19 6.99
N LEU A 80 15.32 -20.10 7.65
CA LEU A 80 14.77 -21.37 8.13
C LEU A 80 13.60 -21.15 9.10
N ARG A 81 13.70 -20.16 9.99
CA ARG A 81 12.63 -19.83 10.94
C ARG A 81 11.35 -19.27 10.31
N LYS A 82 11.40 -18.85 9.04
CA LYS A 82 10.21 -18.39 8.30
C LYS A 82 9.47 -19.52 7.60
N LYS A 83 10.13 -20.66 7.39
CA LYS A 83 9.53 -21.82 6.72
C LYS A 83 8.63 -22.59 7.67
N SER A 84 7.60 -23.23 7.12
CA SER A 84 6.80 -24.19 7.88
C SER A 84 7.59 -25.49 8.10
N THR A 85 7.18 -26.29 9.09
CA THR A 85 7.77 -27.62 9.32
C THR A 85 7.67 -28.52 8.08
N ASP A 86 6.56 -28.41 7.34
CA ASP A 86 6.32 -29.20 6.13
C ASP A 86 7.25 -28.78 4.99
N GLU A 87 7.44 -27.47 4.78
CA GLU A 87 8.40 -26.94 3.79
C GLU A 87 9.84 -27.37 4.10
N ILE A 88 10.22 -27.37 5.38
CA ILE A 88 11.55 -27.84 5.82
C ILE A 88 11.71 -29.33 5.51
N ALA A 89 10.71 -30.16 5.85
CA ALA A 89 10.77 -31.60 5.64
C ALA A 89 10.83 -31.98 4.15
N GLU A 90 10.07 -31.28 3.30
CA GLU A 90 10.11 -31.48 1.85
C GLU A 90 11.48 -31.14 1.26
N GLU A 91 12.05 -29.99 1.62
CA GLU A 91 13.38 -29.59 1.18
C GLU A 91 14.47 -30.54 1.67
N GLU A 92 14.40 -31.01 2.91
CA GLU A 92 15.34 -31.99 3.47
C GLU A 92 15.26 -33.33 2.73
N ALA A 93 14.06 -33.82 2.42
CA ALA A 93 13.89 -35.05 1.64
C ALA A 93 14.50 -34.94 0.24
N VAL A 94 14.30 -33.80 -0.45
CA VAL A 94 14.90 -33.55 -1.76
C VAL A 94 16.43 -33.43 -1.66
N LEU A 95 16.93 -32.72 -0.64
CA LEU A 95 18.36 -32.57 -0.41
C LEU A 95 19.03 -33.91 -0.16
N GLU A 96 18.41 -34.79 0.61
CA GLU A 96 18.96 -36.11 0.91
C GLU A 96 19.03 -36.98 -0.33
N MET A 97 17.95 -37.01 -1.14
CA MET A 97 17.95 -37.70 -2.44
C MET A 97 19.10 -37.20 -3.35
N TYR A 98 19.37 -35.90 -3.37
CA TYR A 98 20.49 -35.35 -4.14
C TYR A 98 21.86 -35.76 -3.58
N LYS A 99 22.04 -35.78 -2.26
CA LYS A 99 23.29 -36.25 -1.66
C LYS A 99 23.53 -37.71 -1.96
N GLU A 100 22.52 -38.57 -1.85
CA GLU A 100 22.61 -40.00 -2.18
C GLU A 100 23.03 -40.18 -3.64
N ALA A 101 22.38 -39.48 -4.58
CA ALA A 101 22.73 -39.53 -6.00
C ALA A 101 24.17 -39.06 -6.29
N LEU A 102 24.71 -38.16 -5.46
CA LEU A 102 26.07 -37.65 -5.56
C LEU A 102 27.10 -38.44 -4.72
N GLY A 103 26.68 -39.48 -3.99
CA GLY A 103 27.57 -40.26 -3.11
C GLY A 103 28.08 -39.47 -1.90
N MET A 104 27.29 -38.51 -1.41
CA MET A 104 27.61 -37.63 -0.28
C MET A 104 26.88 -38.03 1.02
N GLY A 105 26.26 -39.22 1.07
CA GLY A 105 25.54 -39.79 2.22
C GLY A 105 26.41 -40.66 3.12
#